data_AF-A0A7J9XWR6-F1
#
_entry.id   AF-A0A7J9XWR6-F1
#
_cell.length_a   1.000
_cell.length_b   1.000
_cell.length_c   1.000
_cell.angle_alpha   90.00
_cell.angle_beta   90.00
_cell.angle_gamma   90.00
#
_symmetry.space_group_name_H-M   'P 1'
#
loop_
_entity.id
_entity.type
_entity.pdbx_description
1 polymer ?
#
loop_
_entity_poly.entity_id
_entity_poly.type
_entity_poly.pdbx_seq_one_letter_code
_entity_poly.pdbx_strand_id
1 'polypeptide(L)'
;YETVIASAGHLLSAVRRTVTDVPRGRGWSGPGEEFRRVSWRVIVPVVCGMLAALVLTARLMAGWVHDYPIQTRAVFFGLVLASLWVPFSLAGRAAQPVRGEARWGWRDAVLAVAAAALAYVVVSLPPGEVEATPVVIFLAAAVAVSALILPGLSGSFLLLTFGLYESTLSAVNDRDLGYLALFALGALVGLASFVKLLQWLLQHHRRVTLVVLTGVMAGCLRAL
;
A
#
# COMPACT_ATOMS: atom_id res chain seq x y z
N TYR A 1 -8.82 8.34 22.20
CA TYR A 1 -9.02 8.36 20.74
C TYR A 1 -9.00 9.77 20.16
N GLU A 2 -9.83 10.69 20.65
CA GLU A 2 -9.88 12.08 20.16
C GLU A 2 -8.53 12.82 20.23
N THR A 3 -7.80 12.70 21.34
CA THR A 3 -6.47 13.34 21.51
C THR A 3 -5.43 12.83 20.50
N VAL A 4 -5.50 11.55 20.12
CA VAL A 4 -4.60 10.94 19.12
C VAL A 4 -4.94 11.49 17.73
N ILE A 5 -6.23 11.51 17.38
CA ILE A 5 -6.70 12.00 16.08
C ILE A 5 -6.39 13.49 15.92
N ALA A 6 -6.67 14.30 16.94
CA ALA A 6 -6.36 15.73 16.95
C ALA A 6 -4.85 15.99 16.83
N SER A 7 -4.03 15.25 17.61
CA SER A 7 -2.57 15.40 17.55
C SER A 7 -1.99 14.96 16.20
N ALA A 8 -2.52 13.89 15.61
CA ALA A 8 -2.15 13.47 14.27
C ALA A 8 -2.54 14.52 13.21
N GLY A 9 -3.72 15.14 13.37
CA GLY A 9 -4.16 16.25 12.54
C GLY A 9 -3.20 17.45 12.59
N HIS A 10 -2.80 17.88 13.80
CA HIS A 10 -1.83 18.96 13.99
C HIS A 10 -0.43 18.61 13.45
N LEU A 11 0.01 17.36 13.57
CA LEU A 11 1.26 16.89 12.96
C LEU A 11 1.22 16.97 11.43
N LEU A 12 0.13 16.50 10.81
CA LEU A 12 -0.02 16.52 9.36
C LEU A 12 -0.13 17.95 8.82
N SER A 13 -0.84 18.83 9.51
CA SER A 13 -0.92 20.24 9.13
C SER A 13 0.42 20.97 9.32
N ALA A 14 1.15 20.67 10.40
CA ALA A 14 2.50 21.18 10.61
C ALA A 14 3.45 20.74 9.50
N VAL A 15 3.51 19.44 9.18
CA VAL A 15 4.35 18.89 8.11
C VAL A 15 3.97 19.50 6.75
N ARG A 16 2.68 19.57 6.42
CA ARG A 16 2.21 20.19 5.18
C ARG A 16 2.68 21.65 5.07
N ARG A 17 2.50 22.44 6.13
CA ARG A 17 2.90 23.86 6.15
C ARG A 17 4.42 24.01 6.07
N THR A 18 5.19 23.17 6.73
CA THR A 18 6.66 23.16 6.57
C THR A 18 7.05 22.91 5.11
N VAL A 19 6.43 21.93 4.45
CA VAL A 19 6.72 21.59 3.06
C VAL A 19 6.23 22.67 2.08
N THR A 20 5.12 23.36 2.35
CA THR A 20 4.57 24.36 1.41
C THR A 20 5.04 25.79 1.65
N ASP A 21 5.36 26.16 2.90
CA ASP A 21 5.55 27.55 3.32
C ASP A 21 7.03 27.90 3.51
N VAL A 22 7.87 26.93 3.93
CA VAL A 22 9.32 27.14 4.08
C VAL A 22 10.01 27.36 2.73
N PRO A 23 9.74 26.59 1.65
CA PRO A 23 10.34 26.85 0.34
C PRO A 23 9.81 28.12 -0.32
N ARG A 24 8.65 28.62 0.12
CA ARG A 24 8.03 29.87 -0.37
C ARG A 24 8.45 31.12 0.41
N GLY A 25 9.40 31.01 1.34
CA GLY A 25 9.92 32.15 2.09
C GLY A 25 8.98 32.72 3.15
N ARG A 26 7.92 32.00 3.56
CA ARG A 26 6.92 32.48 4.55
C ARG A 26 7.34 32.32 6.02
N GLY A 27 8.56 31.84 6.29
CA GLY A 27 9.10 31.70 7.65
C GLY A 27 8.55 30.51 8.45
N TRP A 28 9.08 30.32 9.66
CA TRP A 28 8.82 29.14 10.53
C TRP A 28 7.74 29.35 11.61
N SER A 29 7.14 30.55 11.69
CA SER A 29 6.19 30.90 12.75
C SER A 29 4.90 30.06 12.70
N GLY A 30 4.30 29.88 11.52
CA GLY A 30 3.10 29.08 11.33
C GLY A 30 3.28 27.57 11.60
N PRO A 31 4.33 26.92 11.07
CA PRO A 31 4.62 25.51 11.37
C PRO A 31 4.95 25.26 12.86
N GLY A 32 5.66 26.18 13.51
CA GLY A 32 6.10 26.05 14.90
C GLY A 32 4.95 26.07 15.92
N GLU A 33 3.93 26.89 15.71
CA GLU A 33 2.75 26.90 16.57
C GLU A 33 1.95 25.60 16.49
N GLU A 34 1.85 25.04 15.29
CA GLU A 34 1.09 23.82 15.06
C GLU A 34 1.78 22.59 15.66
N PHE A 35 3.12 22.55 15.64
CA PHE A 35 3.91 21.54 16.36
C PHE A 35 3.76 21.59 17.88
N ARG A 36 3.49 22.77 18.47
CA ARG A 36 3.25 22.90 19.92
C ARG A 36 1.87 22.40 20.34
N ARG A 37 0.90 22.33 19.42
CA ARG A 37 -0.44 21.80 19.67
C ARG A 37 -0.48 20.27 19.62
N VAL A 38 0.59 19.63 19.18
CA VAL A 38 0.75 18.18 19.16
C VAL A 38 1.00 17.68 20.58
N SER A 39 0.15 16.78 21.08
CA SER A 39 0.37 16.14 22.36
C SER A 39 1.47 15.05 22.25
N TRP A 40 2.73 15.46 22.40
CA TRP A 40 3.89 14.57 22.26
C TRP A 40 3.88 13.40 23.25
N ARG A 41 3.27 13.58 24.43
CA ARG A 41 3.07 12.51 25.43
C ARG A 41 2.20 11.36 24.94
N VAL A 42 1.39 11.56 23.89
CA VAL A 42 0.54 10.53 23.29
C VAL A 42 1.13 10.03 21.99
N ILE A 43 1.60 10.94 21.12
CA ILE A 43 2.18 10.56 19.82
C ILE A 43 3.45 9.73 20.00
N VAL A 44 4.38 10.14 20.87
CA VAL A 44 5.67 9.47 20.99
C VAL A 44 5.51 8.01 21.41
N PRO A 45 4.77 7.66 22.49
CA PRO A 45 4.53 6.26 22.82
C PRO A 45 3.81 5.46 21.73
N VAL A 46 2.86 6.07 21.01
CA VAL A 46 2.14 5.40 19.91
C VAL A 46 3.08 5.10 18.75
N VAL A 47 3.86 6.08 18.29
CA VAL A 47 4.82 5.89 17.19
C VAL A 47 5.90 4.88 17.61
N CYS A 48 6.44 5.00 18.83
CA CYS A 48 7.40 4.03 19.36
C CYS A 48 6.79 2.62 19.43
N GLY A 49 5.55 2.49 19.90
CA GLY A 49 4.84 1.22 19.96
C GLY A 49 4.60 0.61 18.57
N MET A 50 4.23 1.43 17.57
CA MET A 50 4.09 0.98 16.18
C MET A 50 5.43 0.52 15.60
N LEU A 51 6.51 1.27 15.81
CA LEU A 51 7.85 0.89 15.34
C LEU A 51 8.35 -0.39 16.03
N ALA A 52 8.17 -0.50 17.35
CA ALA A 52 8.53 -1.69 18.10
C ALA A 52 7.72 -2.91 17.65
N ALA A 53 6.40 -2.77 17.47
CA ALA A 53 5.55 -3.83 16.97
C ALA A 53 5.94 -4.24 15.55
N LEU A 54 6.25 -3.28 14.67
CA LEU A 54 6.75 -3.53 13.33
C LEU A 54 8.05 -4.33 13.36
N VAL A 55 9.05 -3.88 14.12
CA VAL A 55 10.36 -4.54 14.23
C VAL A 55 10.24 -5.94 14.83
N LEU A 56 9.46 -6.09 15.89
CA LEU A 56 9.25 -7.37 16.55
C LEU A 56 8.54 -8.36 15.60
N THR A 57 7.46 -7.92 14.96
CA THR A 57 6.71 -8.75 14.00
C THR A 57 7.57 -9.11 12.81
N ALA A 58 8.36 -8.17 12.27
CA ALA A 58 9.27 -8.42 11.17
C ALA A 58 10.34 -9.48 11.52
N ARG A 59 10.92 -9.40 12.73
CA ARG A 59 11.91 -10.40 13.19
C ARG A 59 11.30 -11.78 13.41
N LEU A 60 10.11 -11.83 14.03
CA LEU A 60 9.39 -13.09 14.24
C LEU A 60 8.98 -13.73 12.91
N MET A 61 8.42 -12.94 12.00
CA MET A 61 8.02 -13.41 10.68
C MET A 61 9.20 -13.80 9.80
N ALA A 62 10.34 -13.12 9.90
CA ALA A 62 11.52 -13.49 9.13
C ALA A 62 11.94 -14.95 9.38
N GLY A 63 11.93 -15.39 10.66
CA GLY A 63 12.19 -16.79 10.99
C GLY A 63 11.13 -17.74 10.43
N TRP A 64 9.84 -17.40 10.59
CA TRP A 64 8.74 -18.27 10.14
C TRP A 64 8.68 -18.42 8.62
N VAL A 65 8.93 -17.34 7.87
CA VAL A 65 8.98 -17.36 6.40
C VAL A 65 10.11 -18.27 5.90
N HIS A 66 11.24 -18.31 6.61
CA HIS A 66 12.38 -19.14 6.20
C HIS A 66 12.22 -20.61 6.61
N ASP A 67 11.84 -20.86 7.87
CA ASP A 67 11.77 -22.20 8.45
C ASP A 67 10.48 -22.95 8.09
N TYR A 68 9.37 -22.22 7.89
CA TYR A 68 8.03 -22.76 7.65
C TYR A 68 7.32 -22.10 6.45
N PRO A 69 7.93 -22.12 5.25
CA PRO A 69 7.44 -21.36 4.09
C PRO A 69 6.03 -21.78 3.66
N ILE A 70 5.68 -23.06 3.75
CA ILE A 70 4.35 -23.57 3.36
C ILE A 70 3.28 -23.09 4.35
N GLN A 71 3.57 -23.17 5.64
CA GLN A 71 2.65 -22.78 6.71
C GLN A 71 2.41 -21.27 6.68
N THR A 72 3.46 -20.46 6.51
CA THR A 72 3.34 -19.01 6.40
C THR A 72 2.54 -18.60 5.17
N ARG A 73 2.76 -19.25 4.02
CA ARG A 73 1.95 -19.04 2.81
C ARG A 73 0.48 -19.41 3.03
N ALA A 74 0.21 -20.54 3.69
CA ALA A 74 -1.15 -20.95 4.03
C ALA A 74 -1.86 -19.95 4.97
N VAL A 75 -1.15 -19.39 5.95
CA VAL A 75 -1.69 -18.33 6.82
C VAL A 75 -2.01 -17.07 6.01
N PHE A 76 -1.09 -16.59 5.17
CA PHE A 76 -1.35 -15.44 4.31
C PHE A 76 -2.49 -15.68 3.32
N PHE A 77 -2.54 -16.86 2.71
CA PHE A 77 -3.64 -17.27 1.84
C PHE A 77 -4.98 -17.20 2.59
N GLY A 78 -5.06 -17.76 3.81
CA GLY A 78 -6.26 -17.69 4.63
C GLY A 78 -6.66 -16.27 5.01
N LEU A 79 -5.70 -15.40 5.34
CA LEU A 79 -5.96 -13.98 5.64
C LEU A 79 -6.46 -13.22 4.42
N VAL A 80 -5.86 -13.44 3.24
CA VAL A 80 -6.31 -12.80 1.99
C VAL A 80 -7.69 -13.32 1.60
N LEU A 81 -7.93 -14.62 1.72
CA LEU A 81 -9.23 -15.24 1.47
C LEU A 81 -10.33 -14.71 2.40
N ALA A 82 -10.03 -14.52 3.68
CA ALA A 82 -10.95 -13.88 4.62
C ALA A 82 -11.17 -12.40 4.26
N SER A 83 -10.11 -11.68 3.87
CA SER A 83 -10.20 -10.26 3.51
C SER A 83 -10.98 -10.01 2.22
N LEU A 84 -11.03 -10.98 1.29
CA LEU A 84 -11.84 -10.96 0.06
C LEU A 84 -13.33 -10.78 0.35
N TRP A 85 -13.81 -11.29 1.49
CA TRP A 85 -15.19 -11.14 1.91
C TRP A 85 -15.60 -9.67 2.08
N VAL A 86 -14.67 -8.80 2.47
CA VAL A 86 -14.95 -7.39 2.73
C VAL A 86 -15.34 -6.66 1.44
N PRO A 87 -14.49 -6.56 0.39
CA PRO A 87 -14.89 -5.90 -0.85
C PRO A 87 -16.01 -6.65 -1.55
N PHE A 88 -16.08 -7.98 -1.46
CA PHE A 88 -17.16 -8.77 -2.06
C PHE A 88 -18.54 -8.41 -1.48
N SER A 89 -18.64 -8.40 -0.15
CA SER A 89 -19.89 -8.06 0.55
C SER A 89 -20.24 -6.59 0.41
N LEU A 90 -19.26 -5.68 0.42
CA LEU A 90 -19.46 -4.26 0.19
C LEU A 90 -19.89 -3.97 -1.25
N ALA A 91 -19.36 -4.67 -2.25
CA ALA A 91 -19.76 -4.54 -3.65
C ALA A 91 -21.23 -4.96 -3.83
N GLY A 92 -21.63 -6.07 -3.20
CA GLY A 92 -23.02 -6.54 -3.24
C GLY A 92 -23.99 -5.55 -2.59
N ARG A 93 -23.59 -4.92 -1.48
CA ARG A 93 -24.39 -3.91 -0.76
C ARG A 93 -24.34 -2.51 -1.39
N ALA A 94 -23.35 -2.22 -2.22
CA ALA A 94 -23.20 -0.93 -2.90
C ALA A 94 -24.15 -0.76 -4.11
N ALA A 95 -24.96 -1.78 -4.41
CA ALA A 95 -26.03 -1.68 -5.39
C ALA A 95 -27.06 -0.62 -4.97
N GLN A 96 -27.44 0.22 -5.95
CA GLN A 96 -28.20 1.46 -5.77
C GLN A 96 -29.48 1.30 -4.94
N PRO A 97 -29.81 2.26 -4.06
CA PRO A 97 -31.01 2.23 -3.22
C PRO A 97 -32.33 2.41 -3.99
N VAL A 98 -32.32 2.63 -5.31
CA VAL A 98 -33.51 3.02 -6.08
C VAL A 98 -34.33 1.84 -6.61
N ARG A 99 -33.77 0.62 -6.67
CA ARG A 99 -34.51 -0.57 -7.15
C ARG A 99 -34.08 -1.84 -6.44
N GLY A 100 -34.60 -2.04 -5.22
CA GLY A 100 -35.07 -3.32 -4.68
C GLY A 100 -34.13 -4.52 -4.50
N GLU A 101 -33.06 -4.71 -5.27
CA GLU A 101 -32.25 -5.93 -5.19
C GLU A 101 -30.77 -5.61 -5.32
N ALA A 102 -30.14 -5.50 -4.15
CA ALA A 102 -28.70 -5.36 -4.03
C ALA A 102 -28.00 -6.71 -4.29
N ARG A 103 -27.87 -7.07 -5.57
CA ARG A 103 -27.24 -8.33 -6.01
C ARG A 103 -26.18 -8.06 -7.08
N TRP A 104 -25.19 -8.94 -7.14
CA TRP A 104 -24.15 -8.93 -8.19
C TRP A 104 -24.80 -9.16 -9.55
N GLY A 105 -24.58 -8.23 -10.48
CA GLY A 105 -25.01 -8.41 -11.86
C GLY A 105 -23.99 -9.24 -12.64
N TRP A 106 -24.40 -9.81 -13.76
CA TRP A 106 -23.48 -10.49 -14.69
C TRP A 106 -22.28 -9.60 -15.09
N ARG A 107 -22.50 -8.30 -15.27
CA ARG A 107 -21.43 -7.32 -15.57
C ARG A 107 -20.37 -7.25 -14.46
N ASP A 108 -20.79 -7.29 -13.20
CA ASP A 108 -19.86 -7.28 -12.07
C ASP A 108 -19.05 -8.58 -12.01
N ALA A 109 -19.71 -9.72 -12.27
CA ALA A 109 -19.04 -11.02 -12.31
C ALA A 109 -17.97 -11.06 -13.41
N VAL A 110 -18.30 -10.60 -14.62
CA VAL A 110 -17.34 -10.51 -15.74
C VAL A 110 -16.17 -9.59 -15.40
N LEU A 111 -16.43 -8.43 -14.79
CA LEU A 111 -15.37 -7.49 -14.37
C LEU A 111 -14.46 -8.09 -13.29
N ALA A 112 -15.03 -8.76 -12.28
CA ALA A 112 -14.25 -9.42 -11.24
C ALA A 112 -13.38 -10.54 -11.82
N VAL A 113 -13.93 -11.38 -12.71
CA VAL A 113 -13.18 -12.45 -13.37
C VAL A 113 -12.08 -11.89 -14.26
N ALA A 114 -12.35 -10.83 -15.03
CA ALA A 114 -11.34 -10.18 -15.86
C ALA A 114 -10.20 -9.59 -15.01
N ALA A 115 -10.54 -8.92 -13.90
CA ALA A 115 -9.56 -8.39 -12.96
C ALA A 115 -8.74 -9.50 -12.28
N ALA A 116 -9.38 -10.61 -11.91
CA ALA A 116 -8.70 -11.79 -11.36
C ALA A 116 -7.75 -12.44 -12.37
N ALA A 117 -8.19 -12.62 -13.62
CA ALA A 117 -7.35 -13.16 -14.68
C ALA A 117 -6.14 -12.26 -14.97
N LEU A 118 -6.35 -10.93 -15.03
CA LEU A 118 -5.27 -9.98 -15.22
C LEU A 118 -4.25 -10.04 -14.07
N ALA A 119 -4.72 -10.03 -12.83
CA ALA A 119 -3.85 -10.13 -11.66
C ALA A 119 -3.11 -11.47 -11.61
N TYR A 120 -3.79 -12.57 -11.93
CA TYR A 120 -3.20 -13.90 -12.03
C TYR A 120 -2.06 -13.94 -13.06
N VAL A 121 -2.29 -13.37 -14.25
CA VAL A 121 -1.27 -13.32 -15.31
C VAL A 121 -0.09 -12.50 -14.85
N VAL A 122 -0.30 -11.28 -14.33
CA VAL A 122 0.77 -10.39 -13.87
C VAL A 122 1.63 -11.07 -12.80
N VAL A 123 1.00 -11.77 -11.86
CA VAL A 123 1.69 -12.51 -10.80
C VAL A 123 2.35 -13.80 -11.29
N SER A 124 1.93 -14.34 -12.44
CA SER A 124 2.52 -15.55 -13.00
C SER A 124 3.64 -15.26 -14.00
N LEU A 125 3.95 -13.98 -14.27
CA LEU A 125 5.04 -13.61 -15.15
C LEU A 125 6.38 -14.04 -14.52
N PRO A 126 7.28 -14.66 -15.31
CA PRO A 126 8.63 -14.94 -14.83
C PRO A 126 9.34 -13.63 -14.48
N PRO A 127 10.28 -13.67 -13.51
CA PRO A 127 11.15 -12.53 -13.22
C PRO A 127 11.81 -12.03 -14.50
N GLY A 128 11.67 -10.73 -14.77
CA GLY A 128 12.40 -10.07 -15.84
C GLY A 128 13.83 -9.76 -15.42
N GLU A 129 14.70 -9.50 -16.40
CA GLU A 129 16.05 -8.97 -16.19
C GLU A 129 16.10 -7.54 -16.73
N VAL A 130 15.39 -6.62 -16.05
CA VAL A 130 15.36 -5.21 -16.46
C VAL A 130 16.56 -4.48 -15.87
N GLU A 131 17.33 -3.79 -16.70
CA GLU A 131 18.41 -2.95 -16.22
C GLU A 131 17.90 -1.87 -15.26
N ALA A 132 18.61 -1.69 -14.14
CA ALA A 132 18.29 -0.74 -13.09
C ALA A 132 18.63 0.70 -13.49
N THR A 133 17.91 1.24 -14.48
CA THR A 133 18.02 2.66 -14.84
C THR A 133 17.25 3.53 -13.83
N PRO A 134 17.62 4.81 -13.63
CA PRO A 134 16.96 5.69 -12.67
C PRO A 134 15.43 5.78 -12.84
N VAL A 135 14.96 5.80 -14.10
CA VAL A 135 13.53 5.83 -14.42
C VAL A 135 12.85 4.52 -14.02
N VAL A 136 13.48 3.39 -14.32
CA VAL A 136 12.97 2.06 -13.96
C VAL A 136 12.89 1.90 -12.45
N ILE A 137 13.94 2.30 -11.72
CA ILE A 137 13.96 2.27 -10.25
C ILE A 137 12.80 3.09 -9.67
N PHE A 138 12.62 4.32 -10.15
CA PHE A 138 11.56 5.20 -9.70
C PHE A 138 10.16 4.60 -9.94
N LEU A 139 9.90 4.13 -11.17
CA LEU A 139 8.59 3.56 -11.54
C LEU A 139 8.32 2.24 -10.82
N ALA A 140 9.32 1.38 -10.71
CA ALA A 140 9.20 0.11 -10.00
C ALA A 140 8.94 0.32 -8.51
N ALA A 141 9.65 1.26 -7.86
CA ALA A 141 9.40 1.62 -6.47
C ALA A 141 7.97 2.19 -6.29
N ALA A 142 7.53 3.04 -7.22
CA ALA A 142 6.18 3.59 -7.20
C ALA A 142 5.11 2.50 -7.26
N VAL A 143 5.25 1.55 -8.19
CA VAL A 143 4.29 0.44 -8.37
C VAL A 143 4.37 -0.55 -7.20
N ALA A 144 5.58 -0.98 -6.80
CA ALA A 144 5.78 -1.95 -5.73
C ALA A 144 5.24 -1.45 -4.39
N VAL A 145 5.45 -0.18 -4.05
CA VAL A 145 4.93 0.39 -2.80
C VAL A 145 3.43 0.67 -2.87
N SER A 146 2.90 1.05 -4.05
CA SER A 146 1.45 1.16 -4.24
C SER A 146 0.74 -0.18 -4.03
N ALA A 147 1.38 -1.27 -4.46
CA ALA A 147 0.86 -2.62 -4.31
C ALA A 147 0.75 -3.07 -2.84
N LEU A 148 1.59 -2.53 -1.93
CA LEU A 148 1.50 -2.81 -0.49
C LEU A 148 0.19 -2.34 0.14
N ILE A 149 -0.51 -1.38 -0.47
CA ILE A 149 -1.85 -0.95 -0.02
C ILE A 149 -2.90 -1.99 -0.38
N LEU A 150 -2.71 -2.73 -1.48
CA LEU A 150 -3.67 -3.73 -1.92
C LEU A 150 -3.44 -5.05 -1.15
N PRO A 151 -4.43 -5.53 -0.40
CA PRO A 151 -4.31 -6.81 0.29
C PRO A 151 -4.06 -7.95 -0.72
N GLY A 152 -3.08 -8.80 -0.42
CA GLY A 152 -2.70 -9.93 -1.27
C GLY A 152 -1.64 -9.64 -2.34
N LEU A 153 -1.23 -8.38 -2.54
CA LEU A 153 -0.08 -8.06 -3.39
C LEU A 153 1.17 -7.76 -2.54
N SER A 154 2.24 -8.50 -2.78
CA SER A 154 3.53 -8.25 -2.12
C SER A 154 4.41 -7.32 -2.95
N GLY A 155 4.86 -6.21 -2.35
CA GLY A 155 5.78 -5.28 -3.01
C GLY A 155 7.14 -5.90 -3.35
N SER A 156 7.66 -6.80 -2.50
CA SER A 156 8.90 -7.53 -2.80
C SER A 156 8.74 -8.50 -3.96
N PHE A 157 7.55 -9.11 -4.11
CA PHE A 157 7.24 -9.96 -5.25
C PHE A 157 7.26 -9.15 -6.55
N LEU A 158 6.66 -7.95 -6.58
CA LEU A 158 6.71 -7.11 -7.78
C LEU A 158 8.14 -6.66 -8.13
N LEU A 159 8.98 -6.37 -7.13
CA LEU A 159 10.40 -6.08 -7.38
C LEU A 159 11.14 -7.30 -7.97
N LEU A 160 10.82 -8.52 -7.51
CA LEU A 160 11.33 -9.75 -8.12
C LEU A 160 10.82 -9.91 -9.56
N THR A 161 9.53 -9.68 -9.82
CA THR A 161 8.96 -9.73 -11.17
C THR A 161 9.64 -8.74 -12.12
N PHE A 162 10.01 -7.55 -11.62
CA PHE A 162 10.76 -6.55 -12.40
C PHE A 162 12.27 -6.81 -12.49
N GLY A 163 12.83 -7.79 -11.76
CA GLY A 163 14.26 -8.06 -11.73
C GLY A 163 15.09 -7.13 -10.85
N LEU A 164 14.45 -6.26 -10.05
CA LEU A 164 15.11 -5.21 -9.28
C LEU A 164 15.32 -5.56 -7.81
N TYR A 165 14.86 -6.74 -7.37
CA TYR A 165 15.00 -7.17 -5.98
C TYR A 165 16.47 -7.21 -5.54
N GLU A 166 17.33 -7.86 -6.32
CA GLU A 166 18.77 -7.97 -6.01
C GLU A 166 19.46 -6.62 -6.07
N SER A 167 19.17 -5.78 -7.07
CA SER A 167 19.71 -4.42 -7.14
C SER A 167 19.31 -3.56 -5.95
N THR A 168 18.05 -3.68 -5.50
CA THR A 168 17.55 -2.98 -4.31
C THR A 168 18.27 -3.48 -3.06
N LEU A 169 18.47 -4.80 -2.94
CA LEU A 169 19.14 -5.41 -1.79
C LEU A 169 20.61 -5.00 -1.72
N SER A 170 21.33 -5.02 -2.86
CA SER A 170 22.71 -4.53 -2.95
C SER A 170 22.81 -3.07 -2.57
N ALA A 171 21.92 -2.21 -3.12
CA ALA A 171 21.91 -0.79 -2.81
C ALA A 171 21.72 -0.50 -1.30
N VAL A 172 20.91 -1.31 -0.61
CA VAL A 172 20.76 -1.21 0.85
C VAL A 172 22.04 -1.63 1.58
N ASN A 173 22.66 -2.75 1.18
CA ASN A 173 23.87 -3.26 1.80
C ASN A 173 25.07 -2.32 1.60
N ASP A 174 25.20 -1.77 0.40
CA ASP A 174 26.28 -0.86 0.00
C ASP A 174 26.02 0.59 0.41
N ARG A 175 24.83 0.86 0.98
CA ARG A 175 24.34 2.22 1.32
C ARG A 175 24.42 3.17 0.14
N ASP A 176 24.02 2.71 -1.05
CA ASP A 176 23.92 3.55 -2.24
C ASP A 176 22.79 4.57 -2.04
N LEU A 177 23.15 5.73 -1.50
CA LEU A 177 22.22 6.81 -1.22
C LEU A 177 21.55 7.36 -2.49
N GLY A 178 22.19 7.22 -3.65
CA GLY A 178 21.64 7.65 -4.93
C GLY A 178 20.46 6.77 -5.34
N TYR A 179 20.69 5.45 -5.36
CA TYR A 179 19.63 4.47 -5.62
C TYR A 179 18.50 4.60 -4.58
N LEU A 180 18.84 4.63 -3.29
CA LEU A 180 17.86 4.68 -2.21
C LEU A 180 17.04 5.97 -2.23
N ALA A 181 17.63 7.11 -2.59
CA ALA A 181 16.90 8.36 -2.75
C ALA A 181 15.90 8.29 -3.92
N LEU A 182 16.31 7.76 -5.07
CA LEU A 182 15.42 7.54 -6.22
C LEU A 182 14.28 6.58 -5.89
N PHE A 183 14.61 5.46 -5.25
CA PHE A 183 13.63 4.48 -4.78
C PHE A 183 12.64 5.12 -3.80
N ALA A 184 13.12 5.87 -2.80
CA ALA A 184 12.28 6.54 -1.82
C ALA A 184 11.37 7.60 -2.46
N LEU A 185 11.87 8.37 -3.42
CA LEU A 185 11.05 9.32 -4.18
C LEU A 185 9.96 8.62 -4.98
N GLY A 186 10.30 7.53 -5.69
CA GLY A 186 9.34 6.71 -6.41
C GLY A 186 8.27 6.14 -5.49
N ALA A 187 8.69 5.56 -4.37
CA ALA A 187 7.80 5.03 -3.33
C ALA A 187 6.83 6.10 -2.79
N LEU A 188 7.33 7.29 -2.46
CA LEU A 188 6.51 8.39 -1.92
C LEU A 188 5.50 8.89 -2.96
N VAL A 189 5.93 9.12 -4.19
CA VAL A 189 5.05 9.60 -5.28
C VAL A 189 4.03 8.53 -5.66
N GLY A 190 4.46 7.27 -5.77
CA GLY A 190 3.59 6.13 -6.04
C GLY A 190 2.51 5.99 -4.96
N LEU A 191 2.92 5.90 -3.70
CA LEU A 191 2.00 5.79 -2.57
C LEU A 191 1.00 6.97 -2.53
N ALA A 192 1.49 8.20 -2.64
CA ALA A 192 0.62 9.38 -2.57
C ALA A 192 -0.36 9.48 -3.74
N SER A 193 0.10 9.17 -4.96
CA SER A 193 -0.75 9.17 -6.16
C SER A 193 -1.78 8.04 -6.11
N PHE A 194 -1.37 6.85 -5.68
CA PHE A 194 -2.23 5.69 -5.58
C PHE A 194 -3.32 5.85 -4.52
N VAL A 195 -2.97 6.37 -3.33
CA VAL A 195 -3.95 6.65 -2.27
C VAL A 195 -5.02 7.62 -2.78
N LYS A 196 -4.63 8.69 -3.47
CA LYS A 196 -5.58 9.66 -4.04
C LYS A 196 -6.45 9.04 -5.13
N LEU A 197 -5.84 8.27 -6.03
CA LEU A 197 -6.55 7.56 -7.10
C LEU A 197 -7.59 6.59 -6.51
N LEU A 198 -7.19 5.77 -5.53
CA LEU A 198 -8.06 4.81 -4.87
C LEU A 198 -9.20 5.52 -4.12
N GLN A 199 -8.91 6.61 -3.40
CA GLN A 199 -9.94 7.42 -2.75
C GLN A 199 -10.94 7.98 -3.76
N TRP A 200 -10.45 8.54 -4.86
CA TRP A 200 -11.31 9.07 -5.93
C TRP A 200 -12.18 7.98 -6.56
N LEU A 201 -11.60 6.81 -6.86
CA LEU A 201 -12.30 5.64 -7.39
C LEU A 201 -13.35 5.08 -6.42
N LEU A 202 -13.08 5.07 -5.12
CA LEU A 202 -14.04 4.63 -4.10
C LEU A 202 -15.15 5.66 -3.87
N GLN A 203 -14.92 6.94 -4.15
CA GLN A 203 -15.94 8.00 -4.04
C GLN A 203 -16.85 8.07 -5.27
N HIS A 204 -16.28 7.98 -6.48
CA HIS A 204 -17.03 8.18 -7.73
C HIS A 204 -17.49 6.87 -8.38
N HIS A 205 -16.71 5.79 -8.24
CA HIS A 205 -16.95 4.51 -8.89
C HIS A 205 -16.97 3.34 -7.89
N ARG A 206 -17.47 3.59 -6.67
CA ARG A 206 -17.40 2.67 -5.52
C ARG A 206 -17.67 1.20 -5.85
N ARG A 207 -18.79 0.91 -6.53
CA ARG A 207 -19.18 -0.47 -6.88
C ARG A 207 -18.14 -1.13 -7.77
N VAL A 208 -17.77 -0.48 -8.88
CA VAL A 208 -16.79 -1.03 -9.85
C VAL A 208 -15.45 -1.24 -9.16
N THR A 209 -15.01 -0.28 -8.36
CA THR A 209 -13.76 -0.38 -7.60
C THR A 209 -13.76 -1.57 -6.65
N LEU A 210 -14.83 -1.80 -5.89
CA LEU A 210 -14.94 -2.94 -4.99
C LEU A 210 -14.98 -4.29 -5.74
N VAL A 211 -15.65 -4.34 -6.89
CA VAL A 211 -15.68 -5.53 -7.77
C VAL A 211 -14.28 -5.83 -8.31
N VAL A 212 -13.58 -4.82 -8.83
CA VAL A 212 -12.22 -4.95 -9.34
C VAL A 212 -11.26 -5.37 -8.22
N LEU A 213 -11.33 -4.75 -7.04
CA LEU A 213 -10.52 -5.13 -5.89
C LEU A 213 -10.77 -6.59 -5.49
N THR A 214 -12.01 -7.04 -5.48
CA THR A 214 -12.36 -8.45 -5.22
C THR A 214 -11.69 -9.36 -6.25
N GLY A 215 -11.76 -9.01 -7.54
CA GLY A 215 -11.11 -9.76 -8.61
C GLY A 215 -9.59 -9.80 -8.45
N VAL A 216 -8.95 -8.64 -8.30
CA VAL A 216 -7.49 -8.53 -8.14
C VAL A 216 -7.01 -9.36 -6.94
N MET A 217 -7.64 -9.22 -5.78
CA MET A 217 -7.29 -9.99 -4.58
C MET A 217 -7.41 -11.50 -4.82
N ALA A 218 -8.44 -11.95 -5.54
CA ALA A 218 -8.64 -13.35 -5.87
C ALA A 218 -7.57 -13.87 -6.84
N GLY A 219 -7.19 -13.07 -7.85
CA GLY A 219 -6.10 -13.42 -8.76
C GLY A 219 -4.74 -13.49 -8.07
N CYS A 220 -4.50 -12.61 -7.10
CA CYS A 220 -3.25 -12.56 -6.34
C CYS A 220 -3.07 -13.72 -5.36
N LEU A 221 -4.11 -14.49 -5.05
CA LEU A 221 -3.98 -15.73 -4.29
C LEU A 221 -3.01 -16.72 -4.95
N ARG A 222 -2.76 -16.61 -6.26
CA ARG A 222 -1.75 -17.40 -6.98
C ARG A 222 -0.31 -17.10 -6.54
N ALA A 223 -0.05 -15.90 -6.00
CA ALA A 223 1.27 -15.46 -5.54
C ALA A 223 1.70 -16.10 -4.22
N LEU A 224 0.72 -16.56 -3.44
CA LEU A 224 0.88 -17.08 -2.08
C LEU A 224 1.00 -18.59 -2.12
#